data_AF-W1F8Q4-F1
#
_entry.id   AF-W1F8Q4-F1
#
_cell.length_a   1.000
_cell.length_b   1.000
_cell.length_c   1.000
_cell.angle_alpha   90.00
_cell.angle_beta   90.00
_cell.angle_gamma   90.00
#
_symmetry.space_group_name_H-M   'P 1'
#
loop_
_entity.id
_entity.type
_entity.pdbx_description
1 polymer ?
#
loop_
_entity_poly.entity_id
_entity_poly.type
_entity_poly.pdbx_seq_one_letter_code
_entity_poly.pdbx_strand_id
1 'polypeptide(L)'
;MIVDLNTNKVIYSNHPDLVRPIASISKLMTAMVVLDARLPLDEKLKVDISQTPEMKGVYSRVRLNSEISRKDMLLLALMSSENRAAASLAHHYPGGYKAFIKAMNAKAKSLGMNNTRFVEPTGLSVHNVSTARDLTKLLIASKQYPLIGQLSTTREDMATFSNPTYTLPFRNTNHLVYRDNWNIQLTKTGFTNAAGHCLVMRTVINNKPVALVVMDAFGKYTHFADASRLRTWIETGKVMPVPAAALSYKKQKAAQMAAAGQTAQND
;
A
#
# COMPACT_ATOMS: atom_id res chain seq x y z
N MET A 1 10.65 7.33 4.75
CA MET A 1 11.64 6.49 5.47
C MET A 1 12.24 5.50 4.50
N ILE A 2 13.54 5.24 4.60
CA ILE A 2 14.26 4.22 3.84
C ILE A 2 15.08 3.37 4.80
N VAL A 3 15.00 2.05 4.64
CA VAL A 3 15.73 1.07 5.45
C VAL A 3 16.45 0.08 4.55
N ASP A 4 17.69 -0.24 4.90
CA ASP A 4 18.45 -1.34 4.31
C ASP A 4 17.86 -2.68 4.77
N LEU A 5 17.40 -3.52 3.83
CA LEU A 5 16.70 -4.78 4.16
C LEU A 5 17.62 -5.95 4.54
N ASN A 6 18.94 -5.77 4.42
CA ASN A 6 19.94 -6.74 4.87
C ASN A 6 20.32 -6.48 6.33
N THR A 7 20.44 -5.21 6.72
CA THR A 7 20.92 -4.83 8.07
C THR A 7 19.83 -4.25 8.97
N ASN A 8 18.64 -3.96 8.43
CA ASN A 8 17.57 -3.20 9.07
C ASN A 8 17.98 -1.80 9.56
N LYS A 9 19.12 -1.26 9.09
CA LYS A 9 19.57 0.10 9.43
C LYS A 9 18.78 1.14 8.63
N VAL A 10 18.41 2.23 9.30
CA VAL A 10 17.76 3.37 8.67
C VAL A 10 18.78 4.12 7.80
N ILE A 11 18.47 4.29 6.52
CA ILE A 11 19.26 5.09 5.57
C ILE A 11 18.79 6.54 5.59
N TYR A 12 17.47 6.74 5.64
CA TYR A 12 16.87 8.07 5.65
C TYR A 12 15.55 8.05 6.41
N SER A 13 15.29 9.05 7.24
CA SER A 13 13.99 9.25 7.86
C SER A 13 13.65 10.73 7.97
N ASN A 14 12.35 11.03 7.97
CA ASN A 14 11.82 12.38 8.12
C ASN A 14 10.38 12.21 8.63
N HIS A 15 10.13 12.63 9.87
CA HIS A 15 8.87 12.41 10.60
C HIS A 15 8.34 10.96 10.51
N PRO A 16 9.18 9.93 10.78
CA PRO A 16 8.81 8.55 10.48
C PRO A 16 7.66 7.99 11.33
N ASP A 17 7.39 8.59 12.50
CA ASP A 17 6.39 8.15 13.49
C ASP A 17 5.07 8.94 13.44
N LEU A 18 4.92 9.80 12.43
CA LEU A 18 3.74 10.61 12.26
C LEU A 18 2.56 9.77 11.74
N VAL A 19 1.48 9.71 12.52
CA VAL A 19 0.27 8.96 12.15
C VAL A 19 -0.48 9.69 11.04
N ARG A 20 -0.75 8.98 9.95
CA ARG A 20 -1.45 9.49 8.77
C ARG A 20 -2.34 8.43 8.14
N PRO A 21 -3.44 8.83 7.47
CA PRO A 21 -4.19 7.93 6.61
C PRO A 21 -3.29 7.33 5.53
N ILE A 22 -3.43 6.04 5.25
CA ILE A 22 -2.54 5.31 4.33
C ILE A 22 -3.19 4.90 3.02
N ALA A 23 -4.48 5.17 2.87
CA ALA A 23 -5.25 4.80 1.70
C ALA A 23 -5.02 3.31 1.32
N SER A 24 -4.94 3.03 0.02
CA SER A 24 -4.75 1.68 -0.55
C SER A 24 -3.46 0.95 -0.17
N ILE A 25 -2.53 1.55 0.58
CA ILE A 25 -1.42 0.79 1.19
C ILE A 25 -1.98 -0.30 2.13
N SER A 26 -3.19 -0.07 2.67
CA SER A 26 -3.95 -1.05 3.47
C SER A 26 -4.07 -2.43 2.81
N LYS A 27 -4.12 -2.49 1.47
CA LYS A 27 -4.27 -3.74 0.72
C LYS A 27 -3.08 -4.70 0.86
N LEU A 28 -1.91 -4.22 1.31
CA LEU A 28 -0.79 -5.09 1.67
C LEU A 28 -1.12 -5.93 2.93
N MET A 29 -1.76 -5.32 3.93
CA MET A 29 -2.22 -6.04 5.12
C MET A 29 -3.34 -7.02 4.76
N THR A 30 -4.30 -6.59 3.92
CA THR A 30 -5.35 -7.45 3.39
C THR A 30 -4.77 -8.71 2.74
N ALA A 31 -3.77 -8.55 1.86
CA ALA A 31 -3.11 -9.68 1.23
C ALA A 31 -2.39 -10.61 2.22
N MET A 32 -1.68 -10.06 3.22
CA MET A 32 -1.03 -10.90 4.25
C MET A 32 -2.04 -11.74 5.04
N VAL A 33 -3.14 -11.13 5.48
CA VAL A 33 -4.18 -11.83 6.25
C VAL A 33 -4.85 -12.94 5.42
N VAL A 34 -5.09 -12.71 4.13
CA VAL A 34 -5.59 -13.75 3.21
C VAL A 34 -4.62 -14.92 3.12
N LEU A 35 -3.33 -14.64 2.94
CA LEU A 35 -2.31 -15.69 2.78
C LEU A 35 -2.04 -16.47 4.08
N ASP A 36 -2.14 -15.81 5.23
CA ASP A 36 -2.02 -16.49 6.53
C ASP A 36 -3.12 -17.52 6.76
N ALA A 37 -4.31 -17.30 6.22
CA ALA A 37 -5.42 -18.25 6.32
C ALA A 37 -5.25 -19.49 5.44
N ARG A 38 -4.22 -19.52 4.56
CA ARG A 38 -3.88 -20.67 3.69
C ARG A 38 -5.07 -21.21 2.89
N LEU A 39 -5.94 -20.30 2.44
CA LEU A 39 -7.11 -20.65 1.63
C LEU A 39 -6.70 -21.00 0.18
N PRO A 40 -7.43 -21.86 -0.52
CA PRO A 40 -7.11 -22.25 -1.90
C PRO A 40 -7.08 -21.03 -2.84
N LEU A 41 -5.98 -20.81 -3.56
CA LEU A 41 -5.83 -19.60 -4.39
C LEU A 41 -6.67 -19.64 -5.68
N ASP A 42 -7.05 -20.83 -6.11
CA ASP A 42 -7.84 -21.14 -7.31
C ASP A 42 -9.36 -21.08 -7.10
N GLU A 43 -9.83 -21.13 -5.83
CA GLU A 43 -11.24 -20.99 -5.48
C GLU A 43 -11.84 -19.72 -6.11
N LYS A 44 -12.96 -19.89 -6.83
CA LYS A 44 -13.73 -18.79 -7.38
C LYS A 44 -14.56 -18.13 -6.29
N LEU A 45 -14.31 -16.84 -6.10
CA LEU A 45 -14.97 -16.03 -5.09
C LEU A 45 -15.95 -15.08 -5.75
N LYS A 46 -17.14 -14.99 -5.16
CA LYS A 46 -18.14 -14.01 -5.56
C LYS A 46 -17.73 -12.60 -5.11
N VAL A 47 -17.88 -11.61 -5.98
CA VAL A 47 -17.63 -10.21 -5.64
C VAL A 47 -18.71 -9.74 -4.65
N ASP A 48 -18.28 -9.52 -3.40
CA ASP A 48 -19.12 -9.10 -2.28
C ASP A 48 -18.46 -7.93 -1.54
N ILE A 49 -19.26 -6.90 -1.27
CA ILE A 49 -18.85 -5.66 -0.58
C ILE A 49 -19.84 -5.27 0.52
N SER A 50 -20.82 -6.12 0.82
CA SER A 50 -21.99 -5.82 1.64
C SER A 50 -21.67 -5.33 3.05
N GLN A 51 -20.51 -5.72 3.60
CA GLN A 51 -20.03 -5.35 4.92
C GLN A 51 -18.95 -4.25 4.91
N THR A 52 -18.62 -3.67 3.75
CA THR A 52 -17.68 -2.53 3.63
C THR A 52 -18.46 -1.24 3.30
N PRO A 53 -18.96 -0.48 4.29
CA PRO A 53 -19.82 0.67 4.06
C PRO A 53 -19.16 1.79 3.24
N GLU A 54 -17.84 1.95 3.32
CA GLU A 54 -17.05 2.91 2.54
C GLU A 54 -17.15 2.68 1.03
N MET A 55 -17.56 1.49 0.59
CA MET A 55 -17.76 1.17 -0.82
C MET A 55 -19.09 1.68 -1.40
N LYS A 56 -20.02 2.17 -0.56
CA LYS A 56 -21.33 2.64 -1.01
C LYS A 56 -21.16 3.85 -1.93
N GLY A 57 -21.66 3.72 -3.17
CA GLY A 57 -21.55 4.76 -4.20
C GLY A 57 -20.17 4.86 -4.87
N VAL A 58 -19.18 4.04 -4.47
CA VAL A 58 -17.87 4.02 -5.12
C VAL A 58 -17.96 3.23 -6.42
N TYR A 59 -17.65 3.90 -7.53
CA TYR A 59 -17.61 3.29 -8.86
C TYR A 59 -16.52 2.22 -8.96
N SER A 60 -16.83 1.11 -9.64
CA SER A 60 -15.87 0.11 -10.09
C SER A 60 -16.40 -0.59 -11.34
N ARG A 61 -15.49 -0.97 -12.24
CA ARG A 61 -15.78 -1.79 -13.42
C ARG A 61 -16.07 -3.24 -13.05
N VAL A 62 -15.57 -3.71 -11.90
CA VAL A 62 -15.81 -5.07 -11.39
C VAL A 62 -17.27 -5.17 -10.94
N ARG A 63 -18.07 -6.05 -11.54
CA ARG A 63 -19.51 -6.16 -11.25
C ARG A 63 -19.71 -6.87 -9.92
N LEU A 64 -20.75 -6.50 -9.18
CA LEU A 64 -21.15 -7.26 -7.99
C LEU A 64 -21.70 -8.61 -8.42
N ASN A 65 -21.56 -9.61 -7.56
CA ASN A 65 -22.00 -10.99 -7.78
C ASN A 65 -21.28 -11.79 -8.88
N SER A 66 -20.42 -11.17 -9.68
CA SER A 66 -19.54 -11.91 -10.58
C SER A 66 -18.46 -12.63 -9.78
N GLU A 67 -17.76 -13.57 -10.43
CA GLU A 67 -16.78 -14.43 -9.77
C GLU A 67 -15.43 -14.41 -10.46
N ILE A 68 -14.36 -14.49 -9.68
CA ILE A 68 -12.99 -14.68 -10.16
C ILE A 68 -12.16 -15.39 -9.08
N SER A 69 -10.99 -15.93 -9.43
CA SER A 69 -10.20 -16.70 -8.45
C SER A 69 -9.71 -15.80 -7.31
N ARG A 70 -9.48 -16.38 -6.12
CA ARG A 70 -8.86 -15.66 -4.99
C ARG A 70 -7.52 -15.05 -5.38
N LYS A 71 -6.71 -15.75 -6.19
CA LYS A 71 -5.44 -15.25 -6.73
C LYS A 71 -5.63 -14.01 -7.59
N ASP A 72 -6.64 -14.01 -8.46
CA ASP A 72 -6.93 -12.86 -9.32
C ASP A 72 -7.48 -11.69 -8.49
N MET A 73 -8.29 -11.94 -7.46
CA MET A 73 -8.70 -10.88 -6.54
C MET A 73 -7.50 -10.24 -5.82
N LEU A 74 -6.53 -11.06 -5.37
CA LEU A 74 -5.27 -10.57 -4.81
C LEU A 74 -4.48 -9.76 -5.84
N LEU A 75 -4.39 -10.23 -7.08
CA LEU A 75 -3.72 -9.52 -8.18
C LEU A 75 -4.34 -8.15 -8.41
N LEU A 76 -5.65 -8.09 -8.60
CA LEU A 76 -6.38 -6.85 -8.87
C LEU A 76 -6.27 -5.86 -7.70
N ALA A 77 -6.33 -6.35 -6.46
CA ALA A 77 -6.16 -5.53 -5.26
C ALA A 77 -4.73 -4.97 -5.16
N LEU A 78 -3.70 -5.75 -5.48
CA LEU A 78 -2.30 -5.36 -5.32
C LEU A 78 -1.79 -4.50 -6.50
N MET A 79 -1.92 -4.99 -7.73
CA MET A 79 -1.46 -4.33 -8.96
C MET A 79 -2.25 -3.06 -9.26
N SER A 80 -3.58 -3.19 -9.34
CA SER A 80 -4.48 -2.15 -9.83
C SER A 80 -5.25 -1.44 -8.72
N SER A 81 -4.99 -1.78 -7.47
CA SER A 81 -5.64 -1.16 -6.32
C SER A 81 -7.17 -1.30 -6.31
N GLU A 82 -7.71 -2.36 -6.91
CA GLU A 82 -9.14 -2.57 -7.08
C GLU A 82 -9.84 -2.79 -5.71
N ASN A 83 -10.83 -1.94 -5.39
CA ASN A 83 -11.42 -1.90 -4.06
C ASN A 83 -12.44 -3.03 -3.83
N ARG A 84 -13.23 -3.40 -4.86
CA ARG A 84 -14.20 -4.50 -4.74
C ARG A 84 -13.49 -5.83 -4.55
N ALA A 85 -12.36 -6.06 -5.22
CA ALA A 85 -11.52 -7.23 -5.01
C ALA A 85 -10.99 -7.30 -3.57
N ALA A 86 -10.43 -6.20 -3.06
CA ALA A 86 -9.93 -6.14 -1.68
C ALA A 86 -11.04 -6.36 -0.63
N ALA A 87 -12.22 -5.77 -0.83
CA ALA A 87 -13.37 -5.99 0.03
C ALA A 87 -13.85 -7.45 -0.03
N SER A 88 -13.95 -8.03 -1.23
CA SER A 88 -14.43 -9.41 -1.43
C SER A 88 -13.53 -10.42 -0.72
N LEU A 89 -12.20 -10.24 -0.77
CA LEU A 89 -11.25 -11.08 -0.04
C LEU A 89 -11.56 -11.15 1.47
N ALA A 90 -12.02 -10.05 2.08
CA ALA A 90 -12.41 -10.03 3.49
C ALA A 90 -13.77 -10.70 3.76
N HIS A 91 -14.68 -10.72 2.79
CA HIS A 91 -15.98 -11.40 2.91
C HIS A 91 -15.84 -12.93 2.85
N HIS A 92 -14.82 -13.43 2.16
CA HIS A 92 -14.53 -14.86 2.00
C HIS A 92 -13.47 -15.37 2.98
N TYR A 93 -13.46 -14.83 4.19
CA TYR A 93 -12.52 -15.20 5.25
C TYR A 93 -13.19 -16.09 6.31
N PRO A 94 -12.54 -17.16 6.81
CA PRO A 94 -13.04 -17.96 7.92
C PRO A 94 -13.35 -17.11 9.17
N GLY A 95 -14.56 -17.23 9.71
CA GLY A 95 -15.04 -16.36 10.79
C GLY A 95 -15.64 -15.02 10.33
N GLY A 96 -15.68 -14.78 9.01
CA GLY A 96 -16.35 -13.66 8.36
C GLY A 96 -15.61 -12.33 8.42
N TYR A 97 -16.23 -11.30 7.86
CA TYR A 97 -15.63 -9.96 7.68
C TYR A 97 -15.10 -9.34 8.98
N LYS A 98 -15.86 -9.42 10.08
CA LYS A 98 -15.40 -8.88 11.37
C LYS A 98 -14.15 -9.60 11.88
N ALA A 99 -14.02 -10.91 11.64
CA ALA A 99 -12.82 -11.65 11.99
C ALA A 99 -11.63 -11.22 11.12
N PHE A 100 -11.86 -10.91 9.84
CA PHE A 100 -10.83 -10.38 8.95
C PHE A 100 -10.23 -9.06 9.48
N ILE A 101 -11.08 -8.09 9.86
CA ILE A 101 -10.59 -6.80 10.39
C ILE A 101 -9.84 -6.99 11.71
N LYS A 102 -10.31 -7.91 12.58
CA LYS A 102 -9.58 -8.30 13.80
C LYS A 102 -8.21 -8.89 13.46
N ALA A 103 -8.13 -9.77 12.46
CA ALA A 103 -6.88 -10.39 12.01
C ALA A 103 -5.90 -9.35 11.44
N MET A 104 -6.37 -8.34 10.69
CA MET A 104 -5.52 -7.23 10.22
C MET A 104 -4.85 -6.48 11.37
N ASN A 105 -5.61 -6.14 12.42
CA ASN A 105 -5.07 -5.43 13.59
C ASN A 105 -4.21 -6.35 14.47
N ALA A 106 -4.57 -7.63 14.60
CA ALA A 106 -3.76 -8.61 15.30
C ALA A 106 -2.39 -8.80 14.63
N LYS A 107 -2.35 -8.86 13.29
CA LYS A 107 -1.09 -8.89 12.54
C LYS A 107 -0.29 -7.61 12.72
N ALA A 108 -0.93 -6.43 12.67
CA ALA A 108 -0.24 -5.17 12.95
C ALA A 108 0.45 -5.21 14.33
N LYS A 109 -0.27 -5.66 15.38
CA LYS A 109 0.29 -5.84 16.72
C LYS A 109 1.44 -6.86 16.75
N SER A 110 1.32 -8.01 16.09
CA SER A 110 2.38 -9.02 16.07
C SER A 110 3.65 -8.55 15.36
N LEU A 111 3.52 -7.61 14.42
CA LEU A 111 4.63 -6.97 13.73
C LEU A 111 5.19 -5.75 14.50
N GLY A 112 4.66 -5.45 15.68
CA GLY A 112 5.03 -4.27 16.48
C GLY A 112 4.63 -2.94 15.84
N MET A 113 3.61 -2.93 14.98
CA MET A 113 3.09 -1.74 14.30
C MET A 113 2.15 -0.95 15.23
N ASN A 114 2.70 -0.40 16.31
CA ASN A 114 1.95 0.15 17.45
C ASN A 114 1.14 1.41 17.12
N ASN A 115 1.46 2.09 16.01
CA ASN A 115 0.79 3.30 15.55
C ASN A 115 -0.05 3.04 14.28
N THR A 116 -0.41 1.77 14.03
CA THR A 116 -1.26 1.35 12.92
C THR A 116 -2.63 0.90 13.39
N ARG A 117 -3.68 1.29 12.64
CA ARG A 117 -5.04 0.80 12.84
C ARG A 117 -5.73 0.57 11.49
N PHE A 118 -6.43 -0.55 11.38
CA PHE A 118 -7.30 -0.87 10.25
C PHE A 118 -8.75 -0.98 10.69
N VAL A 119 -9.67 -0.37 9.94
CA VAL A 119 -11.12 -0.49 10.16
C VAL A 119 -11.83 -1.19 9.00
N GLU A 120 -11.19 -1.25 7.82
CA GLU A 120 -11.71 -1.89 6.61
C GLU A 120 -10.56 -2.33 5.67
N PRO A 121 -10.77 -3.24 4.69
CA PRO A 121 -9.69 -3.92 3.96
C PRO A 121 -9.21 -3.17 2.69
N THR A 122 -9.86 -2.08 2.29
CA THR A 122 -9.60 -1.39 1.03
C THR A 122 -8.67 -0.21 1.19
N GLY A 123 -8.73 0.52 2.30
CA GLY A 123 -8.06 1.80 2.49
C GLY A 123 -8.89 3.01 2.07
N LEU A 124 -10.19 2.87 1.81
CA LEU A 124 -11.07 4.02 1.58
C LEU A 124 -11.29 4.83 2.86
N SER A 125 -11.26 4.18 4.03
CA SER A 125 -11.47 4.86 5.30
C SER A 125 -10.27 5.72 5.66
N VAL A 126 -10.53 6.97 6.08
CA VAL A 126 -9.51 7.85 6.66
C VAL A 126 -8.99 7.34 8.00
N HIS A 127 -9.69 6.38 8.61
CA HIS A 127 -9.31 5.75 9.87
C HIS A 127 -8.37 4.56 9.70
N ASN A 128 -8.10 4.13 8.46
CA ASN A 128 -6.96 3.28 8.13
C ASN A 128 -5.70 4.14 8.17
N VAL A 129 -4.99 4.07 9.29
CA VAL A 129 -3.84 4.92 9.59
C VAL A 129 -2.60 4.09 9.92
N SER A 130 -1.43 4.67 9.66
CA SER A 130 -0.13 4.10 10.03
C SER A 130 0.92 5.20 10.09
N THR A 131 2.17 4.80 10.29
CA THR A 131 3.36 5.65 10.22
C THR A 131 4.32 5.10 9.17
N ALA A 132 5.30 5.90 8.73
CA ALA A 132 6.30 5.42 7.79
C ALA A 132 7.16 4.29 8.39
N ARG A 133 7.41 4.36 9.71
CA ARG A 133 8.11 3.32 10.47
C ARG A 133 7.35 2.00 10.50
N ASP A 134 6.06 2.05 10.81
CA ASP A 134 5.25 0.84 10.87
C ASP A 134 5.01 0.23 9.49
N LEU A 135 4.83 1.04 8.45
CA LEU A 135 4.79 0.54 7.08
C LEU A 135 6.11 -0.09 6.64
N THR A 136 7.26 0.34 7.18
CA THR A 136 8.54 -0.32 6.94
C THR A 136 8.58 -1.70 7.60
N LYS A 137 8.03 -1.87 8.81
CA LYS A 137 7.87 -3.20 9.45
C LYS A 137 6.99 -4.11 8.59
N LEU A 138 5.90 -3.59 8.02
CA LEU A 138 5.07 -4.31 7.06
C LEU A 138 5.85 -4.73 5.79
N LEU A 139 6.67 -3.84 5.23
CA LEU A 139 7.54 -4.18 4.10
C LEU A 139 8.55 -5.27 4.47
N ILE A 140 9.18 -5.21 5.65
CA ILE A 140 10.11 -6.25 6.12
C ILE A 140 9.37 -7.60 6.24
N ALA A 141 8.19 -7.62 6.85
CA ALA A 141 7.36 -8.81 6.98
C ALA A 141 6.97 -9.42 5.62
N SER A 142 6.72 -8.57 4.61
CA SER A 142 6.37 -9.02 3.25
C SER A 142 7.45 -9.88 2.57
N LYS A 143 8.69 -9.90 3.08
CA LYS A 143 9.74 -10.82 2.60
C LYS A 143 9.33 -12.29 2.74
N GLN A 144 8.47 -12.61 3.72
CA GLN A 144 7.94 -13.96 3.96
C GLN A 144 6.75 -14.31 3.05
N TYR A 145 6.29 -13.38 2.22
CA TYR A 145 5.13 -13.55 1.33
C TYR A 145 5.50 -13.23 -0.13
N PRO A 146 6.27 -14.09 -0.82
CA PRO A 146 6.76 -13.81 -2.18
C PRO A 146 5.65 -13.44 -3.17
N LEU A 147 4.48 -14.07 -3.03
CA LEU A 147 3.32 -13.84 -3.90
C LEU A 147 2.82 -12.38 -3.85
N ILE A 148 2.89 -11.70 -2.68
CA ILE A 148 2.47 -10.29 -2.59
C ILE A 148 3.36 -9.43 -3.48
N GLY A 149 4.67 -9.66 -3.43
CA GLY A 149 5.64 -8.97 -4.28
C GLY A 149 5.33 -9.20 -5.76
N GLN A 150 5.28 -10.47 -6.17
CA GLN A 150 5.01 -10.90 -7.54
C GLN A 150 3.74 -10.26 -8.12
N LEU A 151 2.60 -10.40 -7.45
CA LEU A 151 1.33 -9.85 -7.90
C LEU A 151 1.33 -8.32 -7.92
N SER A 152 1.99 -7.67 -6.94
CA SER A 152 2.06 -6.21 -6.88
C SER A 152 2.92 -5.59 -7.99
N THR A 153 3.86 -6.35 -8.55
CA THR A 153 4.78 -5.92 -9.60
C THR A 153 4.34 -6.32 -11.01
N THR A 154 3.25 -7.09 -11.15
CA THR A 154 2.66 -7.39 -12.46
C THR A 154 2.38 -6.08 -13.20
N ARG A 155 2.83 -5.98 -14.46
CA ARG A 155 2.70 -4.76 -15.27
C ARG A 155 1.24 -4.55 -15.68
N GLU A 156 0.63 -5.57 -16.28
CA GLU A 156 -0.76 -5.54 -16.74
C GLU A 156 -1.32 -6.95 -16.83
N ASP A 157 -2.64 -7.07 -16.80
CA ASP A 157 -3.36 -8.34 -16.89
C ASP A 157 -4.77 -8.15 -17.47
N MET A 158 -5.32 -9.21 -18.07
CA MET A 158 -6.69 -9.31 -18.56
C MET A 158 -7.49 -10.24 -17.64
N ALA A 159 -8.26 -9.65 -16.72
CA ALA A 159 -9.05 -10.41 -15.77
C ALA A 159 -10.40 -10.83 -16.34
N THR A 160 -10.63 -12.13 -16.45
CA THR A 160 -11.89 -12.72 -16.93
C THR A 160 -12.73 -13.20 -15.75
N PHE A 161 -13.89 -12.57 -15.58
CA PHE A 161 -14.88 -12.91 -14.56
C PHE A 161 -15.91 -13.89 -15.14
N SER A 162 -16.58 -14.64 -14.26
CA SER A 162 -17.75 -15.47 -14.54
C SER A 162 -19.01 -14.90 -13.86
N ASN A 163 -20.19 -15.38 -14.24
CA ASN A 163 -21.49 -15.06 -13.61
C ASN A 163 -21.87 -13.56 -13.53
N PRO A 164 -22.03 -12.83 -14.67
CA PRO A 164 -21.87 -13.25 -16.06
C PRO A 164 -20.42 -13.15 -16.55
N THR A 165 -20.12 -13.75 -17.70
CA THR A 165 -18.77 -13.67 -18.27
C THR A 165 -18.47 -12.28 -18.84
N TYR A 166 -17.34 -11.70 -18.44
CA TYR A 166 -16.77 -10.48 -19.04
C TYR A 166 -15.28 -10.36 -18.70
N THR A 167 -14.52 -9.64 -19.53
CA THR A 167 -13.08 -9.44 -19.35
C THR A 167 -12.76 -7.96 -19.19
N LEU A 168 -11.84 -7.63 -18.29
CA LEU A 168 -11.40 -6.25 -18.04
C LEU A 168 -9.87 -6.13 -18.13
N PRO A 169 -9.35 -5.11 -18.83
CA PRO A 169 -7.93 -4.78 -18.79
C PRO A 169 -7.59 -4.05 -17.48
N PHE A 170 -6.48 -4.45 -16.87
CA PHE A 170 -5.93 -3.87 -15.66
C PHE A 170 -4.44 -3.58 -15.82
N ARG A 171 -4.00 -2.46 -15.24
CA ARG A 171 -2.60 -2.00 -15.28
C ARG A 171 -2.11 -1.65 -13.89
N ASN A 172 -0.80 -1.72 -13.71
CA ASN A 172 -0.18 -1.35 -12.45
C ASN A 172 -0.36 0.15 -12.16
N THR A 173 -0.71 0.46 -10.91
CA THR A 173 -0.82 1.84 -10.45
C THR A 173 0.53 2.56 -10.30
N ASN A 174 1.63 1.82 -10.18
CA ASN A 174 2.97 2.36 -10.12
C ASN A 174 3.64 2.28 -11.50
N HIS A 175 3.74 3.40 -12.21
CA HIS A 175 4.36 3.45 -13.52
C HIS A 175 5.88 3.14 -13.52
N LEU A 176 6.54 3.10 -12.36
CA LEU A 176 7.95 2.72 -12.26
C LEU A 176 8.21 1.25 -12.61
N VAL A 177 7.20 0.36 -12.56
CA VAL A 177 7.36 -1.06 -12.94
C VAL A 177 7.63 -1.26 -14.45
N TYR A 178 7.36 -0.24 -15.25
CA TYR A 178 7.62 -0.23 -16.69
C TYR A 178 8.99 0.36 -17.05
N ARG A 179 9.76 0.83 -16.06
CA ARG A 179 11.07 1.42 -16.29
C ARG A 179 12.16 0.38 -16.03
N ASP A 180 12.94 0.04 -17.04
CA ASP A 180 13.96 -1.02 -16.95
C ASP A 180 15.09 -0.68 -15.98
N ASN A 181 15.30 0.61 -15.69
CA ASN A 181 16.27 1.00 -14.69
C ASN A 181 15.79 0.73 -13.26
N TRP A 182 14.55 0.34 -12.99
CA TRP A 182 14.03 0.04 -11.65
C TRP A 182 13.94 -1.47 -11.41
N ASN A 183 14.58 -1.95 -10.34
CA ASN A 183 14.45 -3.34 -9.87
C ASN A 183 13.53 -3.38 -8.64
N ILE A 184 12.23 -3.55 -8.87
CA ILE A 184 11.18 -3.49 -7.82
C ILE A 184 10.72 -4.91 -7.48
N GLN A 185 10.78 -5.29 -6.20
CA GLN A 185 10.30 -6.59 -5.71
C GLN A 185 8.90 -6.54 -5.09
N LEU A 186 8.44 -5.36 -4.67
CA LEU A 186 7.07 -5.11 -4.20
C LEU A 186 6.76 -3.63 -4.36
N THR A 187 5.53 -3.30 -4.78
CA THR A 187 5.07 -1.90 -4.82
C THR A 187 3.61 -1.77 -4.42
N LYS A 188 3.26 -0.73 -3.67
CA LYS A 188 1.86 -0.29 -3.53
C LYS A 188 1.77 1.22 -3.45
N THR A 189 0.83 1.78 -4.20
CA THR A 189 0.44 3.20 -4.15
C THR A 189 -0.84 3.37 -3.32
N GLY A 190 -1.05 4.58 -2.80
CA GLY A 190 -2.29 4.98 -2.15
C GLY A 190 -2.61 6.44 -2.42
N PHE A 191 -3.88 6.78 -2.56
CA PHE A 191 -4.34 8.17 -2.64
C PHE A 191 -5.76 8.30 -2.09
N THR A 192 -5.93 9.30 -1.22
CA THR A 192 -7.21 9.95 -0.90
C THR A 192 -6.90 11.42 -0.63
N ASN A 193 -7.91 12.30 -0.68
CA ASN A 193 -7.70 13.71 -0.34
C ASN A 193 -7.10 13.90 1.07
N ALA A 194 -7.44 13.01 2.01
CA ALA A 194 -6.92 13.05 3.38
C ALA A 194 -5.52 12.44 3.54
N ALA A 195 -5.16 11.43 2.74
CA ALA A 195 -3.87 10.76 2.81
C ALA A 195 -2.76 11.48 2.00
N GLY A 196 -3.15 12.33 1.04
CA GLY A 196 -2.28 12.70 -0.06
C GLY A 196 -1.87 11.47 -0.87
N HIS A 197 -0.79 11.58 -1.65
CA HIS A 197 -0.21 10.41 -2.31
C HIS A 197 0.76 9.66 -1.39
N CYS A 198 0.62 8.34 -1.36
CA CYS A 198 1.49 7.43 -0.63
C CYS A 198 2.11 6.40 -1.58
N LEU A 199 3.34 5.99 -1.30
CA LEU A 199 4.07 4.95 -2.02
C LEU A 199 4.90 4.14 -1.05
N VAL A 200 4.77 2.82 -1.12
CA VAL A 200 5.67 1.89 -0.44
C VAL A 200 6.27 0.93 -1.45
N MET A 201 7.56 0.63 -1.32
CA MET A 201 8.26 -0.30 -2.20
C MET A 201 9.31 -1.11 -1.45
N ARG A 202 9.52 -2.35 -1.90
CA ARG A 202 10.80 -3.04 -1.78
C ARG A 202 11.48 -2.99 -3.14
N THR A 203 12.67 -2.44 -3.19
CA THR A 203 13.40 -2.21 -4.44
C THR A 203 14.90 -2.38 -4.20
N VAL A 204 15.67 -2.67 -5.25
CA VAL A 204 17.13 -2.72 -5.19
C VAL A 204 17.69 -1.45 -5.80
N ILE A 205 18.50 -0.72 -5.02
CA ILE A 205 19.16 0.51 -5.45
C ILE A 205 20.66 0.32 -5.19
N ASN A 206 21.49 0.47 -6.22
CA ASN A 206 22.95 0.24 -6.14
C ASN A 206 23.31 -1.11 -5.47
N ASN A 207 22.71 -2.21 -5.97
CA ASN A 207 22.83 -3.57 -5.43
C ASN A 207 22.42 -3.75 -3.96
N LYS A 208 21.77 -2.75 -3.35
CA LYS A 208 21.27 -2.80 -1.98
C LYS A 208 19.74 -2.93 -1.97
N PRO A 209 19.18 -4.00 -1.40
CA PRO A 209 17.74 -4.11 -1.23
C PRO A 209 17.29 -3.15 -0.12
N VAL A 210 16.31 -2.31 -0.42
CA VAL A 210 15.77 -1.30 0.49
C VAL A 210 14.25 -1.36 0.59
N ALA A 211 13.73 -1.05 1.77
CA ALA A 211 12.34 -0.66 1.97
C ALA A 211 12.25 0.86 1.86
N LEU A 212 11.35 1.35 1.01
CA LEU A 212 11.12 2.77 0.76
C LEU A 212 9.66 3.10 1.05
N VAL A 213 9.43 4.10 1.91
CA VAL A 213 8.10 4.59 2.28
C VAL A 213 8.05 6.11 2.13
N VAL A 214 7.11 6.60 1.31
CA VAL A 214 6.75 8.02 1.13
C VAL A 214 5.26 8.17 1.40
N MET A 215 4.88 9.16 2.19
CA MET A 215 3.50 9.40 2.64
C MET A 215 3.19 10.91 2.58
N ASP A 216 1.90 11.26 2.49
CA ASP A 216 1.43 12.65 2.48
C ASP A 216 2.12 13.53 1.40
N ALA A 217 2.36 12.93 0.23
CA ALA A 217 2.91 13.67 -0.90
C ALA A 217 1.79 14.47 -1.59
N PHE A 218 1.88 15.80 -1.52
CA PHE A 218 0.85 16.72 -2.03
C PHE A 218 0.70 16.68 -3.56
N GLY A 219 1.81 16.88 -4.29
CA GLY A 219 1.77 16.93 -5.73
C GLY A 219 1.46 15.57 -6.36
N LYS A 220 0.69 15.58 -7.46
CA LYS A 220 0.19 14.37 -8.15
C LYS A 220 1.25 13.29 -8.39
N TYR A 221 2.49 13.70 -8.69
CA TYR A 221 3.61 12.79 -8.96
C TYR A 221 4.73 12.89 -7.92
N THR A 222 4.52 13.62 -6.82
CA THR A 222 5.58 13.89 -5.83
C THR A 222 6.12 12.61 -5.21
N HIS A 223 5.29 11.62 -4.91
CA HIS A 223 5.73 10.32 -4.38
C HIS A 223 6.66 9.54 -5.33
N PHE A 224 6.41 9.57 -6.65
CA PHE A 224 7.31 8.97 -7.64
C PHE A 224 8.59 9.79 -7.84
N ALA A 225 8.45 11.11 -7.84
CA ALA A 225 9.57 12.02 -7.95
C ALA A 225 10.51 11.90 -6.74
N ASP A 226 9.96 11.78 -5.52
CA ASP A 226 10.71 11.53 -4.30
C ASP A 226 11.39 10.16 -4.33
N ALA A 227 10.71 9.11 -4.78
CA ALA A 227 11.35 7.81 -4.98
C ALA A 227 12.56 7.90 -5.93
N SER A 228 12.43 8.68 -7.02
CA SER A 228 13.52 8.90 -7.98
C SER A 228 14.65 9.75 -7.39
N ARG A 229 14.34 10.82 -6.64
CA ARG A 229 15.33 11.65 -5.93
C ARG A 229 16.11 10.84 -4.90
N LEU A 230 15.42 10.02 -4.12
CA LEU A 230 16.02 9.16 -3.09
C LEU A 230 16.93 8.11 -3.74
N ARG A 231 16.51 7.52 -4.86
CA ARG A 231 17.35 6.64 -5.65
C ARG A 231 18.62 7.34 -6.15
N THR A 232 18.49 8.48 -6.81
CA THR A 232 19.64 9.26 -7.31
C THR A 232 20.60 9.64 -6.19
N TRP A 233 20.07 10.04 -5.03
CA TRP A 233 20.89 10.37 -3.86
C TRP A 233 21.65 9.15 -3.33
N ILE A 234 21.01 7.97 -3.24
CA ILE A 234 21.69 6.73 -2.80
C ILE A 234 22.75 6.28 -3.83
N GLU A 235 22.49 6.45 -5.13
CA GLU A 235 23.41 6.03 -6.20
C GLU A 235 24.60 6.98 -6.37
N THR A 236 24.41 8.29 -6.18
CA THR A 236 25.39 9.31 -6.60
C THR A 236 25.82 10.28 -5.50
N GLY A 237 25.15 10.27 -4.34
CA GLY A 237 25.31 11.27 -3.29
C GLY A 237 24.69 12.64 -3.60
N LYS A 238 24.23 12.88 -4.84
CA LYS A 238 23.68 14.18 -5.26
C LYS A 238 22.24 14.37 -4.79
N VAL A 239 21.97 15.50 -4.15
CA VAL A 239 20.61 15.92 -3.76
C VAL A 239 20.00 16.72 -4.89
N MET A 240 18.90 16.22 -5.44
CA MET A 240 18.16 16.92 -6.50
C MET A 240 17.19 17.96 -5.89
N PRO A 241 17.04 19.14 -6.51
CA PRO A 241 16.15 20.18 -6.00
C PRO A 241 14.69 19.72 -5.95
N VAL A 242 13.98 20.17 -4.92
CA VAL A 242 12.55 19.92 -4.71
C VAL A 242 11.77 21.18 -5.13
N PRO A 243 10.67 21.07 -5.90
CA PRO A 243 9.90 22.23 -6.31
C PRO A 243 9.37 23.06 -5.13
N ALA A 244 9.35 24.39 -5.28
CA ALA A 244 8.92 25.32 -4.24
C ALA A 244 7.53 25.02 -3.66
N ALA A 245 6.57 24.62 -4.50
CA ALA A 245 5.22 24.25 -4.05
C ALA A 245 5.22 23.08 -3.05
N ALA A 246 6.09 22.08 -3.24
CA ALA A 246 6.22 20.96 -2.31
C ALA A 246 6.90 21.39 -0.99
N LEU A 247 7.86 22.30 -1.05
CA LEU A 247 8.49 22.89 0.13
C LEU A 247 7.50 23.73 0.95
N SER A 248 6.67 24.53 0.28
CA SER A 248 5.61 25.32 0.91
C SER A 248 4.59 24.43 1.62
N TYR A 249 4.14 23.36 0.96
CA TYR A 249 3.23 22.39 1.59
C TYR A 249 3.85 21.75 2.83
N LYS A 250 5.12 21.31 2.74
CA LYS A 250 5.85 20.74 3.89
C LYS A 250 5.92 21.73 5.05
N LYS A 251 6.22 23.01 4.79
CA LYS A 251 6.27 24.06 5.82
C LYS A 251 4.91 24.30 6.46
N GLN A 252 3.84 24.36 5.68
CA GLN A 252 2.47 24.51 6.18
C GLN A 252 2.05 23.33 7.06
N LYS A 253 2.32 22.08 6.63
CA LYS A 253 2.02 20.89 7.42
C LYS A 253 2.80 20.84 8.74
N ALA A 254 4.09 21.17 8.71
CA ALA A 254 4.90 21.26 9.93
C ALA A 254 4.35 22.31 10.91
N ALA A 255 3.93 23.48 10.41
CA ALA A 255 3.32 24.51 11.24
C ALA A 255 1.96 24.07 11.84
N GLN A 256 1.11 23.41 11.05
CA GLN A 256 -0.15 22.82 11.54
C GLN A 256 0.09 21.79 12.64
N MET A 257 1.13 20.95 12.51
CA MET A 257 1.49 19.96 13.52
C MET A 257 2.00 20.60 14.81
N ALA A 258 2.86 21.62 14.71
CA ALA A 258 3.35 22.35 15.86
C ALA A 258 2.21 23.03 16.63
N ALA A 259 1.25 23.62 15.91
CA ALA A 259 0.06 24.23 16.51
C ALA A 259 -0.89 23.21 17.17
N ALA A 260 -0.93 21.96 16.67
CA ALA A 260 -1.75 20.89 17.21
C ALA A 260 -1.12 20.12 18.40
N GLY A 261 0.04 20.57 18.91
CA GLY A 261 0.73 19.91 20.03
C GLY A 261 1.33 18.54 19.69
N GLN A 262 1.39 18.17 18.41
CA GLN A 262 2.11 16.97 17.96
C GLN A 262 3.57 17.34 17.73
N THR A 263 4.35 17.45 18.81
CA THR A 263 5.80 17.52 18.71
C THR A 263 6.30 16.18 18.15
N ALA A 264 6.78 16.21 16.91
CA ALA A 264 7.67 15.17 16.44
C ALA A 264 8.90 15.21 17.34
N GLN A 265 9.05 14.21 18.22
CA GLN A 265 10.30 13.97 18.91
C GLN A 265 11.34 13.67 17.83
N ASN A 266 12.16 14.67 17.53
CA ASN A 266 13.36 14.54 16.73
C ASN A 266 14.48 14.18 17.69
N ASP A 267 14.94 12.94 17.64
CA ASP A 267 16.32 12.53 17.92
C ASP A 267 16.75 11.55 16.82
#